data_AF-A0A1E4K414-F1
#
_entry.id   AF-A0A1E4K414-F1
#
_cell.length_a   1.000
_cell.length_b   1.000
_cell.length_c   1.000
_cell.angle_alpha   90.00
_cell.angle_beta   90.00
_cell.angle_gamma   90.00
#
_symmetry.space_group_name_H-M   'P 1'
#
loop_
_entity.id
_entity.type
_entity.pdbx_description
1 polymer ?
#
loop_
_entity_poly.entity_id
_entity_poly.type
_entity_poly.pdbx_seq_one_letter_code
_entity_poly.pdbx_strand_id
1 'polypeptide(L)' 'MLAHLSFRICPQLHDGTWSIHAGNQLLATHTSCSDAIDSALDMAETGWRDNGISTDVALVDPEGEVCLWCAYGVRLH' A
#
# COMPACT_ATOMS: atom_id res chain seq x y z
N MET A 1 -16.79 -14.66 -5.50
CA MET A 1 -15.70 -14.50 -4.52
C MET A 1 -15.04 -13.18 -4.87
N LEU A 2 -15.25 -12.12 -4.09
CA LEU A 2 -14.55 -10.85 -4.32
C LEU A 2 -13.08 -11.09 -3.98
N ALA A 3 -12.19 -10.91 -4.95
CA ALA A 3 -10.76 -10.95 -4.69
C ALA A 3 -10.39 -9.74 -3.83
N HIS A 4 -9.58 -9.98 -2.81
CA HIS A 4 -9.12 -8.95 -1.87
C HIS A 4 -7.60 -8.97 -1.83
N LEU A 5 -6.99 -7.79 -1.87
CA LEU A 5 -5.55 -7.59 -1.76
C LEU A 5 -5.22 -6.82 -0.48
N SER A 6 -3.98 -6.95 -0.03
CA SER A 6 -3.46 -6.16 1.08
C SER A 6 -2.07 -5.68 0.70
N PHE A 7 -1.89 -4.36 0.74
CA PHE A 7 -0.62 -3.69 0.54
C PHE A 7 -0.03 -3.27 1.88
N ARG A 8 1.27 -3.52 2.02
CA ARG A 8 2.04 -3.14 3.20
C ARG A 8 3.18 -2.22 2.79
N ILE A 9 3.18 -1.02 3.32
CA ILE A 9 4.21 -0.01 3.11
C ILE A 9 5.17 -0.10 4.30
N CYS A 10 6.43 -0.44 4.06
CA CYS A 10 7.44 -0.66 5.10
C CYS A 10 8.67 0.24 4.87
N PRO A 11 9.27 0.82 5.92
CA PRO A 11 10.57 1.45 5.83
C PRO A 11 11.66 0.40 5.62
N GLN A 12 12.66 0.74 4.84
CA GLN A 12 13.86 -0.05 4.62
C GLN A 12 14.99 0.48 5.51
N LEU A 13 15.53 -0.38 6.37
CA LEU A 13 16.47 0.02 7.42
C LEU A 13 17.82 0.50 6.89
N HIS A 14 18.20 0.11 5.66
CA HIS A 14 19.55 0.31 5.13
C HIS A 14 19.75 1.62 4.35
N ASP A 15 18.69 2.18 3.76
CA ASP A 15 18.79 3.28 2.81
C ASP A 15 17.71 4.36 3.00
N GLY A 16 16.82 4.19 3.99
CA GLY A 16 15.72 5.11 4.25
C GLY A 16 14.64 5.10 3.17
N THR A 17 14.70 4.15 2.24
CA THR A 17 13.64 3.94 1.24
C THR A 17 12.43 3.26 1.87
N TRP A 18 11.32 3.28 1.15
CA TRP A 18 10.07 2.67 1.53
C TRP A 18 9.66 1.66 0.48
N SER A 19 9.19 0.50 0.90
CA SER A 19 8.79 -0.60 0.02
C SER A 19 7.32 -0.91 0.16
N ILE A 20 6.65 -1.23 -0.95
CA ILE A 20 5.26 -1.69 -0.99
C ILE A 20 5.25 -3.19 -1.26
N HIS A 21 4.56 -3.97 -0.42
CA HIS A 21 4.44 -5.42 -0.54
C HIS A 21 3.00 -5.87 -0.68
N ALA A 22 2.74 -6.89 -1.49
CA ALA A 22 1.51 -7.67 -1.46
C ALA A 22 1.84 -9.10 -1.00
N GLY A 23 1.52 -9.42 0.25
CA GLY A 23 2.02 -10.66 0.88
C GLY A 23 3.55 -10.66 0.95
N ASN A 24 4.19 -11.66 0.32
CA ASN A 24 5.66 -11.78 0.26
C ASN A 24 6.28 -11.16 -1.00
N GLN A 25 5.46 -10.54 -1.86
CA GLN A 25 5.92 -9.97 -3.12
C GLN A 25 6.19 -8.47 -2.95
N LEU A 26 7.42 -8.06 -3.25
CA LEU A 26 7.79 -6.65 -3.42
C LEU A 26 7.17 -6.11 -4.71
N LEU A 27 6.39 -5.04 -4.61
CA LEU A 27 5.75 -4.38 -5.74
C LEU A 27 6.55 -3.17 -6.23
N ALA A 28 6.98 -2.32 -5.30
CA ALA A 28 7.67 -1.07 -5.61
C ALA A 28 8.56 -0.58 -4.45
N THR A 29 9.52 0.29 -4.76
CA THR A 29 10.33 1.02 -3.79
C THR A 29 10.31 2.53 -4.09
N HIS A 30 10.32 3.33 -3.04
CA HIS A 30 10.20 4.79 -3.08
C HIS A 30 11.20 5.44 -2.12
N THR A 31 11.65 6.66 -2.43
CA THR A 31 12.60 7.40 -1.59
C THR A 31 11.95 8.12 -0.42
N SER A 32 10.62 8.17 -0.36
CA SER A 32 9.87 8.80 0.72
C SER A 32 8.62 8.00 1.11
N CYS A 33 8.17 8.19 2.35
CA CYS A 33 6.95 7.57 2.87
C CYS A 33 5.71 8.05 2.11
N SER A 34 5.61 9.36 1.86
CA SER A 34 4.48 9.96 1.15
C SER A 34 4.33 9.40 -0.25
N ASP A 35 5.42 9.28 -1.00
CA ASP A 35 5.38 8.74 -2.37
C ASP A 35 4.96 7.27 -2.38
N ALA A 36 5.38 6.49 -1.37
CA ALA A 36 4.96 5.11 -1.21
C ALA A 36 3.46 4.98 -0.88
N ILE A 37 2.94 5.90 -0.06
CA ILE A 37 1.51 5.95 0.27
C ILE A 37 0.69 6.31 -0.97
N ASP A 38 1.04 7.39 -1.68
CA ASP A 38 0.32 7.79 -2.90
C ASP A 38 0.36 6.68 -3.95
N SER A 39 1.51 6.05 -4.15
CA SER A 39 1.66 4.90 -5.07
C SER A 39 0.79 3.70 -4.66
N ALA A 40 0.74 3.35 -3.37
CA ALA A 40 -0.11 2.26 -2.89
C ALA A 40 -1.60 2.55 -3.10
N LEU A 41 -2.02 3.80 -2.87
CA LEU A 41 -3.40 4.24 -3.10
C LEU A 41 -3.76 4.21 -4.59
N ASP A 42 -2.88 4.68 -5.47
CA ASP A 42 -3.10 4.64 -6.93
C ASP A 42 -3.21 3.21 -7.46
N MET A 43 -2.39 2.28 -6.92
CA MET A 43 -2.48 0.86 -7.22
C MET A 43 -3.80 0.25 -6.73
N ALA A 44 -4.23 0.59 -5.52
CA ALA A 44 -5.49 0.11 -4.95
C ALA A 44 -6.69 0.62 -5.76
N GLU A 45 -6.69 1.90 -6.15
CA GLU A 45 -7.72 2.50 -7.00
C GLU A 45 -7.78 1.82 -8.37
N THR A 46 -6.62 1.57 -9.00
CA THR A 46 -6.54 0.89 -10.29
C THR A 46 -7.06 -0.55 -10.18
N GLY A 47 -6.69 -1.29 -9.13
CA GLY A 47 -7.18 -2.64 -8.86
C GLY A 47 -8.71 -2.69 -8.69
N TRP A 48 -9.28 -1.72 -8.00
CA TRP A 48 -10.72 -1.57 -7.87
C TRP A 48 -11.40 -1.23 -9.20
N ARG A 49 -10.92 -0.19 -9.89
CA ARG A 49 -11.54 0.31 -11.13
C ARG A 49 -11.52 -0.75 -12.24
N ASP A 50 -10.39 -1.45 -12.38
CA ASP A 50 -10.18 -2.31 -13.54
C ASP A 50 -10.67 -3.74 -13.28
N ASN A 51 -10.69 -4.20 -12.01
CA ASN A 51 -10.96 -5.60 -11.66
C ASN A 51 -11.99 -5.80 -10.53
N GLY A 52 -12.51 -4.73 -9.92
CA GLY A 52 -13.41 -4.82 -8.77
C GLY A 52 -12.75 -5.40 -7.51
N ILE A 53 -11.43 -5.27 -7.39
CA ILE A 53 -10.64 -5.81 -6.28
C ILE A 53 -10.55 -4.78 -5.16
N SER A 54 -11.04 -5.16 -3.98
CA SER A 54 -10.85 -4.35 -2.76
C SER A 54 -9.43 -4.52 -2.25
N THR A 55 -8.83 -3.44 -1.74
CA THR A 55 -7.44 -3.45 -1.26
C THR A 55 -7.31 -2.71 0.07
N ASP A 56 -6.72 -3.37 1.07
CA ASP A 56 -6.30 -2.71 2.32
C ASP A 56 -4.90 -2.13 2.16
N VAL A 57 -4.64 -0.93 2.67
CA VAL A 57 -3.31 -0.32 2.69
C VAL A 57 -2.87 -0.13 4.14
N ALA A 58 -1.75 -0.73 4.51
CA ALA A 58 -1.19 -0.64 5.84
C ALA A 58 0.19 0.03 5.78
N LEU A 59 0.39 1.06 6.59
CA LEU A 59 1.71 1.62 6.85
C LEU A 59 2.29 0.97 8.10
N VAL A 60 3.47 0.39 7.97
CA VAL A 60 4.23 -0.20 9.07
C VAL A 60 5.32 0.77 9.44
N ASP A 61 5.38 1.17 10.70
CA ASP A 61 6.47 2.00 11.19
C ASP A 61 7.71 1.15 11.55
N PRO A 62 8.86 1.77 11.87
CA PRO A 62 10.06 1.04 12.26
C PRO A 62 9.91 0.20 13.54
N GLU A 63 8.90 0.48 14.39
CA GLU A 63 8.62 -0.25 15.63
C GLU A 63 7.67 -1.44 15.40
N GLY A 64 7.12 -1.55 14.18
CA GLY A 64 6.19 -2.61 13.78
C GLY A 64 4.72 -2.26 14.02
N GLU A 65 4.43 -1.04 14.44
CA GLU A 65 3.06 -0.55 14.60
C GLU A 65 2.42 -0.33 13.23
N VAL A 66 1.13 -0.67 13.13
CA VAL A 66 0.40 -0.65 11.86
C VAL A 66 -0.65 0.46 11.89
N CYS A 67 -0.42 1.52 11.12
CA CYS A 67 -1.47 2.47 10.78
C CYS A 67 -2.24 1.94 9.57
N LEU A 68 -3.50 1.56 9.80
CA LEU A 68 -4.33 0.90 8.80
C LEU A 68 -5.22 1.94 8.09
N TRP A 69 -5.05 2.09 6.79
CA TRP A 69 -5.98 2.79 5.91
C TRP A 69 -6.76 1.76 5.10
N CYS A 70 -8.00 1.50 5.50
CA CYS A 70 -8.93 0.82 4.61
C CYS A 70 -9.29 1.78 3.49
N ALA A 71 -8.68 1.60 2.31
CA ALA A 71 -9.07 2.31 1.10
C ALA A 71 -10.33 1.63 0.51
N TYR A 72 -11.49 1.87 1.14
CA TYR A 72 -12.76 1.51 0.52
C TYR A 72 -13.13 2.57 -0.49
N GLY A 73 -12.90 2.28 -1.77
CA GLY A 73 -13.58 2.95 -2.89
C GLY A 73 -13.45 4.47 -2.95
N VAL A 74 -12.62 4.91 -3.91
CA VAL A 74 -12.56 6.27 -4.46
C VAL A 74 -12.01 7.32 -3.49
N ARG A 75 -10.86 7.91 -3.86
CA ARG A 75 -10.37 9.16 -3.31
C ARG A 75 -11.49 10.21 -3.51
N LEU A 76 -12.22 10.56 -2.45
CA LEU A 76 -13.17 11.68 -2.51
C LEU A 76 -12.32 12.96 -2.61
N HIS A 77 -12.19 13.46 -3.84
CA HIS A 77 -11.63 14.78 -4.14
C HIS A 77 -12.53 15.90 -3.62
#